data_AF-A0A954KP92-F1
#
_entry.id   AF-A0A954KP92-F1
#
_cell.length_a   1.000
_cell.length_b   1.000
_cell.length_c   1.000
_cell.angle_alpha   90.00
_cell.angle_beta   90.00
_cell.angle_gamma   90.00
#
_symmetry.space_group_name_H-M   'P 1'
#
loop_
_entity.id
_entity.type
_entity.pdbx_description
1 polymer ?
#
loop_
_entity_poly.entity_id
_entity_poly.type
_entity_poly.pdbx_seq_one_letter_code
_entity_poly.pdbx_strand_id
1 'polypeptide(L)'
;MTEEKNSVLSLRLTSEDRFLVRIGLEERTGETYYLGLDPENAGMPMSVTRGLNLLLKGWLHVLESINDGDLIYLPFDFSDEYTRWVACQMTGHDIHIVMGWAAVEGWAISPSNFESHARSVSQFQPDEPLTVQSFYLPRFLSELRREIGKFEARLRSATA
;
A
#
# COMPACT_ATOMS: atom_id res chain seq x y z
N MET A 1 -5.43 -28.19 -0.73
CA MET A 1 -4.05 -27.66 -0.68
C MET A 1 -3.80 -26.96 -2.00
N THR A 2 -4.39 -25.79 -2.21
CA THR A 2 -4.49 -25.22 -3.57
C THR A 2 -5.09 -23.81 -3.49
N GLU A 3 -4.24 -22.77 -3.54
CA GLU A 3 -4.51 -21.42 -4.12
C GLU A 3 -3.36 -20.44 -3.83
N GLU A 4 -2.64 -20.60 -2.71
CA GLU A 4 -1.60 -19.62 -2.31
C GLU A 4 -0.40 -19.54 -3.25
N LYS A 5 -0.11 -20.57 -4.04
CA LYS A 5 1.09 -20.62 -4.91
C LYS A 5 1.04 -19.70 -6.14
N ASN A 6 -0.10 -19.07 -6.44
CA ASN A 6 -0.24 -18.18 -7.61
C ASN A 6 -0.57 -16.72 -7.24
N SER A 7 -0.58 -16.35 -5.96
CA SER A 7 -0.86 -14.96 -5.57
C SER A 7 0.33 -14.06 -5.84
N VAL A 8 0.13 -13.02 -6.63
CA VAL A 8 1.15 -11.99 -6.90
C VAL A 8 1.19 -10.95 -5.80
N LEU A 9 0.09 -10.73 -5.07
CA LEU A 9 0.03 -9.81 -3.93
C LEU A 9 -0.16 -10.58 -2.62
N SER A 10 0.58 -10.21 -1.58
CA SER A 10 0.31 -10.63 -0.20
C SER A 10 0.61 -9.49 0.76
N LEU A 11 -0.36 -9.19 1.62
CA LEU A 11 -0.30 -8.08 2.56
C LEU A 11 -0.49 -8.62 3.98
N ARG A 12 0.44 -8.34 4.89
CA ARG A 12 0.43 -8.91 6.24
C ARG A 12 0.82 -7.87 7.28
N LEU A 13 0.11 -7.88 8.40
CA LEU A 13 0.58 -7.28 9.65
C LEU A 13 1.31 -8.36 10.45
N THR A 14 2.57 -8.12 10.85
CA THR A 14 3.35 -9.04 11.67
C THR A 14 2.93 -8.96 13.15
N SER A 15 3.49 -9.84 14.00
CA SER A 15 3.29 -9.78 15.45
C SER A 15 3.91 -8.56 16.13
N GLU A 16 4.82 -7.87 15.44
CA GLU A 16 5.50 -6.66 15.88
C GLU A 16 4.87 -5.41 15.23
N ASP A 17 3.62 -5.53 14.78
CA ASP A 17 2.87 -4.50 14.07
C ASP A 17 3.60 -3.95 12.83
N ARG A 18 4.44 -4.73 12.15
CA ARG A 18 5.07 -4.29 10.89
C ARG A 18 4.17 -4.58 9.71
N PHE A 19 4.11 -3.66 8.74
CA PHE A 19 3.37 -3.88 7.51
C PHE A 19 4.28 -4.50 6.45
N LEU A 20 4.05 -5.77 6.16
CA LEU A 20 4.76 -6.51 5.13
C LEU A 20 3.97 -6.49 3.83
N VAL A 21 4.59 -5.96 2.79
CA VAL A 21 4.07 -5.85 1.42
C VAL A 21 4.89 -6.74 0.52
N ARG A 22 4.28 -7.82 0.02
CA ARG A 22 4.86 -8.67 -1.01
C ARG A 22 4.14 -8.46 -2.32
N ILE A 23 4.87 -8.10 -3.37
CA ILE A 23 4.35 -7.98 -4.72
C ILE A 23 5.29 -8.68 -5.72
N GLY A 24 4.73 -9.70 -6.37
CA GLY A 24 5.46 -10.66 -7.20
C GLY A 24 6.62 -11.28 -6.45
N LEU A 25 7.83 -10.94 -6.91
CA LEU A 25 9.11 -11.41 -6.41
C LEU A 25 9.67 -10.56 -5.27
N GLU A 26 9.13 -9.38 -5.04
CA GLU A 26 9.65 -8.44 -4.05
C GLU A 26 8.83 -8.46 -2.76
N GLU A 27 9.52 -8.32 -1.64
CA GLU A 27 8.94 -8.15 -0.32
C GLU A 27 9.65 -6.99 0.39
N ARG A 28 8.86 -6.12 1.03
CA ARG A 28 9.35 -5.04 1.89
C ARG A 28 8.51 -4.95 3.14
N THR A 29 9.12 -4.41 4.18
CA THR A 29 8.49 -4.16 5.46
C THR A 29 8.50 -2.66 5.71
N GLY A 30 7.37 -2.11 6.14
CA GLY A 30 7.22 -0.72 6.55
C GLY A 30 6.89 -0.57 8.03
N GLU A 31 7.17 0.61 8.57
CA GLU A 31 6.68 1.06 9.87
C GLU A 31 5.18 1.35 9.80
N THR A 32 4.48 1.12 10.91
CA THR A 32 3.03 1.34 11.03
C THR A 32 2.66 2.37 12.08
N TYR A 33 3.64 2.97 12.74
CA TYR A 33 3.44 3.94 13.82
C TYR A 33 2.45 5.05 13.42
N TYR A 34 2.64 5.64 12.23
CA TYR A 34 1.76 6.69 11.72
C TYR A 34 0.37 6.20 11.29
N LEU A 35 0.14 4.90 11.10
CA LEU A 35 -1.20 4.37 10.82
C LEU A 35 -2.16 4.55 12.00
N GLY A 36 -1.64 4.62 13.23
CA GLY A 36 -2.43 4.91 14.43
C GLY A 36 -2.61 6.41 14.73
N LEU A 37 -1.85 7.27 14.04
CA LEU A 37 -1.74 8.72 14.29
C LEU A 37 -2.26 9.57 13.15
N ASP A 38 -3.10 8.99 12.30
CA ASP A 38 -3.65 9.63 11.13
C ASP A 38 -4.14 11.07 11.41
N PRO A 39 -3.51 12.10 10.79
CA PRO A 39 -3.83 13.50 11.03
C PRO A 39 -5.30 13.87 10.81
N GLU A 40 -5.99 13.19 9.90
CA GLU A 40 -7.42 13.43 9.64
C GLU A 40 -8.34 12.88 10.74
N ASN A 41 -7.81 12.01 11.59
CA ASN A 41 -8.49 11.43 12.74
C ASN A 41 -7.89 11.92 14.07
N ALA A 42 -7.24 13.10 14.06
CA ALA A 42 -6.61 13.70 15.23
C ALA A 42 -7.59 13.74 16.43
N GLY A 43 -7.23 13.02 17.51
CA GLY A 43 -8.02 12.94 18.74
C GLY A 43 -8.79 11.62 18.93
N MET A 44 -8.81 10.73 17.94
CA MET A 44 -9.33 9.36 18.10
C MET A 44 -8.24 8.35 17.74
N PRO A 45 -7.43 7.90 18.73
CA PRO A 45 -6.44 6.86 18.50
C PRO A 45 -7.09 5.65 17.84
N MET A 46 -6.57 5.22 16.70
CA MET A 46 -7.05 4.05 16.00
C MET A 46 -6.05 2.92 16.08
N SER A 47 -6.53 1.67 16.08
CA SER A 47 -5.64 0.54 15.99
C SER A 47 -4.90 0.54 14.65
N VAL A 48 -3.65 0.07 14.66
CA VAL A 48 -2.83 -0.11 13.45
C VAL A 48 -3.61 -0.88 12.38
N THR A 49 -4.30 -1.95 12.75
CA THR A 49 -5.14 -2.74 11.83
C THR A 49 -6.23 -1.90 11.16
N ARG A 50 -6.84 -0.95 11.87
CA ARG A 50 -7.87 -0.07 11.31
C ARG A 50 -7.24 0.96 10.37
N GLY A 51 -6.15 1.61 10.77
CA GLY A 51 -5.41 2.54 9.90
C GLY A 51 -4.93 1.86 8.61
N LEU A 52 -4.38 0.65 8.73
CA LEU A 52 -3.97 -0.17 7.59
C LEU A 52 -5.16 -0.51 6.68
N ASN A 53 -6.34 -0.85 7.23
CA ASN A 53 -7.51 -1.10 6.40
C ASN A 53 -7.94 0.13 5.59
N LEU A 54 -7.84 1.33 6.18
CA LEU A 54 -8.12 2.58 5.47
C LEU A 54 -7.09 2.84 4.37
N LEU A 55 -5.79 2.67 4.67
CA LEU A 55 -4.72 2.78 3.68
C LEU A 55 -4.97 1.88 2.47
N LEU A 56 -5.30 0.61 2.70
CA LEU A 56 -5.55 -0.35 1.63
C LEU A 56 -6.83 -0.05 0.83
N LYS A 57 -7.84 0.54 1.45
CA LYS A 57 -9.02 1.05 0.74
C LYS A 57 -8.66 2.23 -0.14
N GLY A 58 -7.81 3.13 0.34
CA GLY A 58 -7.23 4.21 -0.47
C GLY A 58 -6.43 3.66 -1.65
N TRP A 59 -5.59 2.64 -1.44
CA TRP A 59 -4.89 1.95 -2.53
C TRP A 59 -5.85 1.44 -3.60
N LEU A 60 -6.91 0.75 -3.16
CA LEU A 60 -7.92 0.22 -4.06
C LEU A 60 -8.59 1.35 -4.86
N HIS A 61 -8.99 2.43 -4.19
CA HIS A 61 -9.65 3.57 -4.82
C HIS A 61 -8.77 4.22 -5.89
N VAL A 62 -7.50 4.53 -5.57
CA VAL A 62 -6.58 5.15 -6.52
C VAL A 62 -6.34 4.22 -7.72
N LEU A 63 -6.14 2.92 -7.49
CA LEU A 63 -5.95 1.93 -8.55
C LEU A 63 -7.19 1.69 -9.42
N GLU A 64 -8.40 1.81 -8.88
CA GLU A 64 -9.64 1.72 -9.67
C GLU A 64 -9.82 2.94 -10.59
N SER A 65 -9.19 4.07 -10.24
CA SER A 65 -9.23 5.33 -11.00
C SER A 65 -8.06 5.53 -11.98
N ILE A 66 -7.14 4.55 -12.07
CA ILE A 66 -5.94 4.66 -12.91
C ILE A 66 -6.29 4.53 -14.39
N ASN A 67 -5.76 5.41 -15.24
CA ASN A 67 -5.95 5.38 -16.69
C ASN A 67 -4.66 4.98 -17.41
N ASP A 68 -4.77 4.57 -18.67
CA ASP A 68 -3.60 4.28 -19.50
C ASP A 68 -2.64 5.49 -19.55
N GLY A 69 -1.35 5.25 -19.32
CA GLY A 69 -0.33 6.29 -19.21
C GLY A 69 -0.20 6.95 -17.82
N ASP A 70 -1.13 6.70 -16.87
CA ASP A 70 -1.00 7.25 -15.52
C ASP A 70 0.16 6.61 -14.75
N LEU A 71 0.89 7.46 -14.02
CA LEU A 71 1.82 7.08 -12.96
C LEU A 71 1.24 7.48 -11.61
N ILE A 72 1.09 6.51 -10.71
CA ILE A 72 0.65 6.75 -9.33
C ILE A 72 1.60 6.08 -8.34
N TYR A 73 1.52 6.48 -7.07
CA TYR A 73 2.35 5.99 -5.99
C TYR A 73 1.47 5.56 -4.81
N LEU A 74 1.70 4.35 -4.31
CA LEU A 74 0.95 3.76 -3.20
C LEU A 74 1.85 3.66 -1.96
N PRO A 75 1.59 4.41 -0.88
CA PRO A 75 2.47 4.44 0.28
C PRO A 75 2.26 3.21 1.15
N PHE A 76 3.34 2.65 1.71
CA PHE A 76 3.25 1.53 2.66
C PHE A 76 4.15 1.66 3.89
N ASP A 77 4.99 2.69 3.95
CA ASP A 77 5.87 2.96 5.09
C ASP A 77 5.93 4.46 5.30
N PHE A 78 5.71 4.86 6.55
CA PHE A 78 5.72 6.24 6.99
C PHE A 78 6.75 6.31 8.12
N SER A 79 7.87 6.99 7.86
CA SER A 79 8.93 7.22 8.82
C SER A 79 9.16 8.73 8.97
N ASP A 80 9.80 9.15 10.06
CA ASP A 80 10.01 10.57 10.34
C ASP A 80 10.73 11.30 9.19
N GLU A 81 11.71 10.64 8.56
CA GLU A 81 12.59 11.26 7.55
C GLU A 81 12.26 10.88 6.09
N TYR A 82 11.48 9.83 5.87
CA TYR A 82 11.16 9.34 4.53
C TYR A 82 9.88 8.50 4.50
N THR A 83 9.40 8.20 3.30
CA THR A 83 8.27 7.29 3.06
C THR A 83 8.60 6.29 1.97
N ARG A 84 8.04 5.09 2.06
CA ARG A 84 8.18 4.05 1.02
C ARG A 84 6.91 3.89 0.23
N TRP A 85 7.10 3.65 -1.07
CA TRP A 85 6.03 3.66 -2.06
C TRP A 85 6.17 2.51 -3.05
N VAL A 86 5.03 2.08 -3.57
CA VAL A 86 4.95 1.31 -4.81
C VAL A 86 4.60 2.28 -5.92
N ALA A 87 5.54 2.56 -6.81
CA ALA A 87 5.25 3.28 -8.05
C ALA A 87 4.52 2.33 -8.99
N CYS A 88 3.43 2.79 -9.58
CA CYS A 88 2.57 2.02 -10.46
C CYS A 88 2.30 2.80 -11.75
N GLN A 89 2.79 2.28 -12.87
CA GLN A 89 2.56 2.83 -14.20
C GLN A 89 1.56 1.96 -14.95
N MET A 90 0.50 2.56 -15.49
CA MET A 90 -0.45 1.86 -16.35
C MET A 90 0.00 1.86 -17.82
N THR A 91 -0.04 0.69 -18.46
CA THR A 91 0.13 0.53 -19.91
C THR A 91 -0.88 -0.49 -20.45
N GLY A 92 -1.86 -0.03 -21.23
CA GLY A 92 -2.92 -0.86 -21.79
C GLY A 92 -3.82 -1.47 -20.72
N HIS A 93 -3.61 -2.75 -20.40
CA HIS A 93 -4.34 -3.47 -19.34
C HIS A 93 -3.43 -3.96 -18.21
N ASP A 94 -2.15 -3.65 -18.30
CA ASP A 94 -1.15 -4.07 -17.35
C ASP A 94 -0.70 -2.89 -16.48
N ILE A 95 -0.43 -3.20 -15.22
CA ILE A 95 0.20 -2.29 -14.27
C ILE A 95 1.65 -2.74 -14.08
N HIS A 96 2.57 -1.82 -14.32
CA HIS A 96 4.00 -1.99 -14.04
C HIS A 96 4.28 -1.40 -12.68
N ILE A 97 4.90 -2.17 -11.81
CA ILE A 97 5.22 -1.74 -10.45
C ILE A 97 6.72 -1.71 -10.21
N VAL A 98 7.13 -0.77 -9.36
CA VAL A 98 8.48 -0.65 -8.83
C VAL A 98 8.39 -0.22 -7.37
N MET A 99 9.12 -0.89 -6.47
CA MET A 99 9.24 -0.44 -5.08
C MET A 99 10.33 0.62 -4.95
N GLY A 100 10.14 1.58 -4.05
CA GLY A 100 11.11 2.62 -3.79
C GLY A 100 10.72 3.50 -2.61
N TRP A 101 11.34 4.67 -2.55
CA TRP A 101 11.16 5.62 -1.46
C TRP A 101 11.19 7.06 -1.96
N ALA A 102 10.71 7.98 -1.13
CA ALA A 102 10.83 9.42 -1.36
C ALA A 102 11.20 10.11 -0.05
N ALA A 103 11.97 11.20 -0.14
CA ALA A 103 12.31 12.07 0.98
C ALA A 103 11.12 12.95 1.38
N VAL A 104 10.00 12.31 1.69
CA VAL A 104 8.78 12.93 2.21
C VAL A 104 8.58 12.38 3.61
N GLU A 105 8.51 13.28 4.59
CA GLU A 105 8.33 12.93 6.00
C GLU A 105 6.94 12.32 6.23
N GLY A 106 6.87 11.24 7.00
CA GLY A 106 5.65 10.44 7.17
C GLY A 106 4.48 11.22 7.78
N TRP A 107 4.76 12.21 8.64
CA TRP A 107 3.73 13.07 9.23
C TRP A 107 3.04 14.00 8.23
N ALA A 108 3.65 14.24 7.06
CA ALA A 108 3.09 15.08 6.01
C ALA A 108 1.97 14.37 5.22
N ILE A 109 1.81 13.05 5.39
CA ILE A 109 0.85 12.25 4.64
C ILE A 109 -0.15 11.64 5.62
N SER A 110 -1.44 11.84 5.36
CA SER A 110 -2.48 11.07 6.03
C SER A 110 -2.56 9.68 5.41
N PRO A 111 -2.39 8.59 6.20
CA PRO A 111 -2.53 7.24 5.66
C PRO A 111 -3.94 6.91 5.15
N SER A 112 -4.98 7.56 5.69
CA SER A 112 -6.36 7.38 5.20
C SER A 112 -6.72 8.27 4.02
N ASN A 113 -5.96 9.35 3.79
CA ASN A 113 -6.17 10.28 2.69
C ASN A 113 -4.84 10.73 2.05
N PHE A 114 -4.21 9.81 1.32
CA PHE A 114 -2.94 10.08 0.62
C PHE A 114 -3.12 10.41 -0.87
N GLU A 115 -4.35 10.49 -1.37
CA GLU A 115 -4.64 10.53 -2.82
C GLU A 115 -3.99 11.71 -3.53
N SER A 116 -3.95 12.87 -2.87
CA SER A 116 -3.27 14.07 -3.40
C SER A 116 -1.77 13.82 -3.61
N HIS A 117 -1.12 13.08 -2.70
CA HIS A 117 0.28 12.70 -2.81
C HIS A 117 0.52 11.59 -3.83
N ALA A 118 -0.45 10.68 -3.99
CA ALA A 118 -0.34 9.52 -4.86
C ALA A 118 -0.01 9.87 -6.32
N ARG A 119 -0.32 11.09 -6.79
CA ARG A 119 -0.06 11.53 -8.17
C ARG A 119 1.09 12.53 -8.31
N SER A 120 1.71 12.93 -7.20
CA SER A 120 2.69 14.01 -7.19
C SER A 120 3.87 13.76 -6.25
N VAL A 121 4.25 12.51 -6.01
CA VAL A 121 5.44 12.18 -5.22
C VAL A 121 6.68 12.71 -5.96
N SER A 122 7.24 13.80 -5.46
CA SER A 122 8.47 14.38 -6.00
C SER A 122 9.68 13.54 -5.60
N GLN A 123 10.65 13.41 -6.51
CA GLN A 123 11.96 12.79 -6.24
C GLN A 123 11.90 11.32 -5.81
N PHE A 124 10.87 10.56 -6.22
CA PHE A 124 10.83 9.11 -6.02
C PHE A 124 12.13 8.45 -6.50
N GLN A 125 12.75 7.68 -5.63
CA GLN A 125 13.93 6.88 -5.89
C GLN A 125 13.52 5.40 -5.89
N PRO A 126 13.63 4.69 -7.02
CA PRO A 126 13.42 3.25 -7.03
C PRO A 126 14.47 2.57 -6.13
N ASP A 127 14.08 1.46 -5.52
CA ASP A 127 15.04 0.60 -4.84
C ASP A 127 16.06 0.03 -5.85
N GLU A 128 17.29 -0.19 -5.38
CA GLU A 128 18.33 -0.87 -6.15
C GLU A 128 18.53 -2.30 -5.63
N PRO A 129 18.59 -3.32 -6.51
CA PRO A 129 18.49 -3.22 -7.96
C PRO A 129 17.07 -2.92 -8.45
N LEU A 130 16.95 -2.07 -9.47
CA LEU A 130 15.66 -1.76 -10.10
C LEU A 130 14.98 -3.05 -10.60
N THR A 131 13.83 -3.37 -10.01
CA THR A 131 13.03 -4.54 -10.35
C THR A 131 11.65 -4.09 -10.84
N VAL A 132 11.44 -4.09 -12.16
CA VAL A 132 10.15 -3.78 -12.77
C VAL A 132 9.34 -5.06 -12.94
N GLN A 133 8.13 -5.08 -12.41
CA GLN A 133 7.23 -6.24 -12.51
C GLN A 133 5.90 -5.82 -13.13
N SER A 134 5.35 -6.65 -14.01
CA SER A 134 4.13 -6.33 -14.76
C SER A 134 3.02 -7.30 -14.42
N PHE A 135 1.81 -6.79 -14.18
CA PHE A 135 0.65 -7.60 -13.82
C PHE A 135 -0.59 -7.13 -14.56
N TYR A 136 -1.45 -8.06 -14.97
CA TYR A 136 -2.78 -7.74 -15.46
C TYR A 136 -3.61 -7.05 -14.37
N LEU A 137 -4.00 -5.80 -14.58
CA LEU A 137 -4.60 -4.94 -13.55
C LEU A 137 -5.86 -5.55 -12.92
N PRO A 138 -6.83 -6.10 -13.68
CA PRO A 138 -8.02 -6.71 -13.07
C PRO A 138 -7.72 -7.87 -12.12
N ARG A 139 -6.66 -8.65 -12.40
CA ARG A 139 -6.21 -9.69 -11.47
C ARG A 139 -5.59 -9.07 -10.23
N PHE A 140 -4.70 -8.10 -10.38
CA PHE A 140 -4.06 -7.40 -9.26
C PHE A 140 -5.11 -6.79 -8.30
N LEU A 141 -6.09 -6.12 -8.88
CA LEU A 141 -7.26 -5.54 -8.20
C LEU A 141 -8.07 -6.60 -7.43
N SER A 142 -8.34 -7.75 -8.05
CA SER A 142 -9.04 -8.86 -7.40
C SER A 142 -8.25 -9.40 -6.18
N GLU A 143 -6.94 -9.54 -6.32
CA GLU A 143 -6.06 -9.95 -5.22
C GLU A 143 -6.03 -8.92 -4.09
N LEU A 144 -5.96 -7.62 -4.41
CA LEU A 144 -6.02 -6.54 -3.40
C LEU A 144 -7.32 -6.57 -2.60
N ARG A 145 -8.48 -6.72 -3.28
CA ARG A 145 -9.78 -6.85 -2.60
C ARG A 145 -9.83 -8.05 -1.66
N ARG A 146 -9.27 -9.18 -2.07
CA ARG A 146 -9.17 -10.37 -1.22
C ARG A 146 -8.30 -10.10 0.00
N GLU A 147 -7.15 -9.45 -0.14
CA GLU A 147 -6.31 -9.08 1.00
C GLU A 147 -7.03 -8.12 1.94
N ILE A 148 -7.71 -7.08 1.43
CA ILE A 148 -8.55 -6.17 2.23
C ILE A 148 -9.59 -6.95 3.04
N GLY A 149 -10.28 -7.91 2.43
CA GLY A 149 -11.27 -8.75 3.11
C GLY A 149 -10.69 -9.53 4.30
N LYS A 150 -9.42 -9.95 4.25
CA LYS A 150 -8.73 -10.59 5.39
C LYS A 150 -8.54 -9.62 6.55
N PHE A 151 -8.16 -8.37 6.27
CA PHE A 151 -8.02 -7.32 7.31
C PHE A 151 -9.39 -6.96 7.93
N GLU A 152 -10.44 -6.87 7.12
CA GLU A 152 -11.79 -6.60 7.62
C GLU A 152 -12.32 -7.75 8.51
N ALA A 153 -12.03 -9.00 8.15
CA ALA A 153 -12.36 -10.14 8.99
C ALA A 153 -11.67 -10.07 10.36
N ARG A 154 -10.38 -9.69 10.39
CA ARG A 154 -9.62 -9.49 11.63
C ARG A 154 -10.19 -8.37 12.49
N LEU A 155 -10.61 -7.25 11.88
CA LEU A 155 -11.24 -6.14 12.60
C LEU A 155 -12.54 -6.59 13.27
N ARG A 156 -13.38 -7.35 12.57
CA ARG A 156 -14.64 -7.88 13.15
C ARG A 156 -14.39 -8.82 14.32
N SER A 157 -13.36 -9.67 14.25
CA SER A 157 -13.02 -10.58 15.36
C SER A 157 -12.42 -9.89 16.58
N ALA A 158 -11.86 -8.68 16.43
CA ALA A 158 -11.28 -7.93 17.55
C ALA A 158 -12.34 -7.10 18.32
N THR A 159 -13.52 -6.92 17.74
CA THR A 159 -14.64 -6.17 18.33
C THR A 159 -15.74 -7.05 18.94
N ALA A 160 -15.61 -8.38 18.82
CA ALA A 160 -16.54 -9.37 19.34
C ALA A 160 -16.02 -9.98 20.64
#